data_AF-A0AA38WFE4-F1
#
_entry.id   AF-A0AA38WFE4-F1
#
_cell.length_a   1.000
_cell.length_b   1.000
_cell.length_c   1.000
_cell.angle_alpha   90.00
_cell.angle_beta   90.00
_cell.angle_gamma   90.00
#
_symmetry.space_group_name_H-M   'P 1'
#
loop_
_entity.id
_entity.type
_entity.pdbx_description
1 polymer ?
#
loop_
_entity_poly.entity_id
_entity_poly.type
_entity_poly.pdbx_seq_one_letter_code
_entity_poly.pdbx_strand_id
1 'polypeptide(L)'
;MMMTTPARLGISIFIVVSVLIASRHHCHASQDALTKNESVKDVDHETLVSPGKVFQMGFFEPDTSQNGGNHRYLGIWYYADPKTVVWVANRDNPISPGSAVLAIEDDGNLVVKDRYRKYFTTGLPPASGGRTLKLSDTGNAILEDKSGSVVWSSFGFPTDTFLPGMYMEKTMKLTSWKSQHDPGTGKFVFQKDQVFGYNNFTIFTDKKLHWKSGFGLKAARTRPKCRWKQSTCYRTRPDNGSLSARDA
;
A
#
# COMPACT_ATOMS: atom_id res chain seq x y z
N MET A 1 -42.63 51.87 6.35
CA MET A 1 -42.31 51.21 5.07
C MET A 1 -40.80 51.30 4.88
N MET A 2 -40.05 50.27 5.29
CA MET A 2 -38.58 50.29 5.21
C MET A 2 -38.15 50.02 3.76
N MET A 3 -37.64 51.06 3.09
CA MET A 3 -37.02 50.96 1.77
C MET A 3 -35.62 50.38 1.93
N THR A 4 -35.43 49.12 1.52
CA THR A 4 -34.10 48.53 1.34
C THR A 4 -33.46 49.15 0.11
N THR A 5 -32.27 49.74 0.25
CA THR A 5 -31.53 50.36 -0.85
C THR A 5 -31.05 49.33 -1.87
N PRO A 6 -31.22 49.56 -3.19
CA PRO A 6 -30.95 48.57 -4.24
C PRO A 6 -29.48 48.12 -4.29
N ALA A 7 -28.55 48.96 -3.82
CA ALA A 7 -27.13 48.61 -3.71
C ALA A 7 -26.84 47.46 -2.73
N ARG A 8 -27.63 47.33 -1.65
CA ARG A 8 -27.43 46.26 -0.65
C ARG A 8 -27.84 44.88 -1.17
N LEU A 9 -28.86 44.81 -2.03
CA LEU A 9 -29.24 43.55 -2.69
C LEU A 9 -28.16 43.08 -3.67
N GLY A 10 -27.59 43.99 -4.46
CA GLY A 10 -26.56 43.63 -5.46
C GLY A 10 -25.30 43.04 -4.83
N ILE A 11 -24.83 43.61 -3.71
CA ILE A 11 -23.66 43.11 -2.97
C ILE A 11 -23.95 41.73 -2.36
N SER A 12 -25.15 41.53 -1.81
CA SER A 12 -25.54 40.24 -1.25
C SER A 12 -25.63 39.14 -2.31
N ILE A 13 -26.16 39.44 -3.49
CA ILE A 13 -26.21 38.51 -4.63
C ILE A 13 -24.79 38.18 -5.11
N PHE A 14 -23.90 39.17 -5.22
CA PHE A 14 -22.49 38.94 -5.59
C PHE A 14 -21.78 38.02 -4.60
N ILE A 15 -21.94 38.24 -3.30
CA ILE A 15 -21.32 37.39 -2.26
C ILE A 15 -21.86 35.96 -2.34
N VAL A 16 -23.17 35.77 -2.52
CA VAL A 16 -23.77 34.43 -2.65
C VAL A 16 -23.28 33.72 -3.91
N VAL A 17 -23.20 34.42 -5.04
CA VAL A 17 -22.66 33.87 -6.30
C VAL A 17 -21.18 33.53 -6.15
N SER A 18 -20.36 34.38 -5.52
CA SER A 18 -18.95 34.10 -5.25
C SER A 18 -18.77 32.90 -4.30
N VAL A 19 -19.62 32.76 -3.28
CA VAL A 19 -19.63 31.59 -2.38
C VAL A 19 -20.07 30.32 -3.13
N LEU A 20 -21.03 30.39 -4.04
CA LEU A 20 -21.47 29.25 -4.87
C LEU A 20 -20.42 28.84 -5.93
N ILE A 21 -19.62 29.80 -6.42
CA ILE A 21 -18.49 29.53 -7.32
C ILE A 21 -17.29 28.98 -6.53
N ALA A 22 -17.03 29.49 -5.32
CA ALA A 22 -16.01 28.99 -4.41
C ALA A 22 -16.38 27.64 -3.77
N SER A 23 -17.68 27.33 -3.66
CA SER A 23 -18.22 26.03 -3.21
C SER A 23 -18.23 24.98 -4.32
N ARG A 24 -17.55 25.22 -5.45
CA ARG A 24 -16.99 24.13 -6.25
C ARG A 24 -15.89 23.46 -5.43
N HIS A 25 -16.29 22.81 -4.35
CA HIS A 25 -15.51 21.78 -3.70
C HIS A 25 -15.07 20.85 -4.82
N HIS A 26 -13.74 20.79 -5.04
CA HIS A 26 -13.14 19.76 -5.87
C HIS A 26 -13.53 18.43 -5.22
N CYS A 27 -14.66 17.87 -5.65
CA CYS A 27 -14.94 16.47 -5.46
C CYS A 27 -13.91 15.76 -6.34
N HIS A 28 -12.72 15.53 -5.79
CA HIS A 28 -11.74 14.65 -6.39
C HIS A 28 -12.40 13.27 -6.37
N ALA A 29 -13.07 12.92 -7.45
CA ALA A 29 -13.48 11.55 -7.68
C ALA A 29 -12.19 10.74 -7.64
N SER A 30 -12.07 9.88 -6.63
CA SER A 30 -10.89 9.03 -6.51
C SER A 30 -10.92 8.05 -7.67
N GLN A 31 -9.91 8.11 -8.53
CA GLN A 31 -9.82 7.25 -9.70
C GLN A 31 -9.26 5.89 -9.26
N ASP A 32 -9.87 4.80 -9.72
CA ASP A 32 -9.39 3.43 -9.49
C ASP A 32 -8.50 2.92 -10.63
N ALA A 33 -8.45 3.67 -11.74
CA ALA A 33 -7.74 3.31 -12.95
C ALA A 33 -6.79 4.42 -13.43
N LEU A 34 -5.75 4.04 -14.17
CA LEU A 34 -4.81 4.96 -14.81
C LEU A 34 -4.60 4.51 -16.26
N THR A 35 -4.84 5.40 -17.20
CA THR A 35 -4.69 5.16 -18.64
C THR A 35 -3.47 5.90 -19.19
N LYS A 36 -3.17 5.66 -20.47
CA LYS A 36 -2.08 6.37 -21.17
C LYS A 36 -2.36 7.88 -21.20
N ASN A 37 -1.33 8.69 -20.95
CA ASN A 37 -1.36 10.16 -20.81
C ASN A 37 -1.86 10.68 -19.45
N GLU A 38 -2.33 9.82 -18.57
CA GLU A 38 -2.57 10.16 -17.17
C GLU A 38 -1.32 9.83 -16.34
N SER A 39 -1.21 10.44 -15.16
CA SER A 39 -0.16 10.15 -14.20
C SER A 39 -0.66 10.32 -12.78
N VAL A 40 -0.08 9.57 -11.84
CA VAL A 40 -0.15 9.91 -10.41
C VAL A 40 1.15 10.63 -10.05
N LYS A 41 1.05 11.83 -9.51
CA LYS A 41 2.20 12.67 -9.17
C LYS A 41 2.43 12.76 -7.67
N ASP A 42 3.68 12.59 -7.26
CA ASP A 42 4.10 12.71 -5.86
C ASP A 42 3.86 14.11 -5.29
N VAL A 43 4.16 15.14 -6.08
CA VAL A 43 4.07 16.57 -5.66
C VAL A 43 2.64 17.01 -5.38
N ASP A 44 1.67 16.44 -6.09
CA ASP A 44 0.25 16.77 -5.96
C ASP A 44 -0.46 15.85 -4.96
N HIS A 45 0.29 14.92 -4.33
CA HIS A 45 -0.24 13.89 -3.43
C HIS A 45 -1.39 13.07 -4.04
N GLU A 46 -1.33 12.85 -5.36
CA GLU A 46 -2.32 12.08 -6.08
C GLU A 46 -2.25 10.60 -5.67
N THR A 47 -3.40 9.92 -5.73
CA THR A 47 -3.51 8.50 -5.42
C THR A 47 -4.55 7.84 -6.33
N LEU A 48 -4.40 6.54 -6.56
CA LEU A 48 -5.47 5.68 -7.04
C LEU A 48 -6.15 5.01 -5.85
N VAL A 49 -7.48 4.95 -5.83
CA VAL A 49 -8.24 4.34 -4.74
C VAL A 49 -9.10 3.23 -5.30
N SER A 50 -9.09 2.07 -4.66
CA SER A 50 -9.91 0.94 -5.10
C SER A 50 -11.41 1.28 -5.00
N PRO A 51 -12.29 0.70 -5.84
CA PRO A 51 -13.71 1.09 -5.90
C PRO A 51 -14.45 1.06 -4.56
N GLY A 52 -14.21 0.03 -3.74
CA GLY A 52 -14.75 -0.14 -2.41
C GLY A 52 -14.00 0.59 -1.31
N LYS A 53 -12.99 1.40 -1.64
CA LYS A 53 -12.13 2.14 -0.69
C LYS A 53 -11.49 1.23 0.36
N VAL A 54 -11.01 0.07 -0.09
CA VAL A 54 -10.29 -0.90 0.76
C VAL A 54 -8.79 -0.60 0.71
N PHE A 55 -8.28 -0.33 -0.49
CA PHE A 55 -6.88 -0.05 -0.75
C PHE A 55 -6.70 1.27 -1.50
N GLN A 56 -5.52 1.85 -1.35
CA GLN A 56 -5.09 3.00 -2.11
C GLN A 56 -3.62 2.83 -2.52
N MET A 57 -3.27 3.40 -3.66
CA MET A 57 -1.94 3.37 -4.24
C MET A 57 -1.46 4.80 -4.49
N GLY A 58 -0.21 5.08 -4.14
CA GLY A 58 0.42 6.36 -4.43
C GLY A 58 1.84 6.44 -3.90
N PHE A 59 2.37 7.65 -3.86
CA PHE A 59 3.70 7.89 -3.30
C PHE A 59 3.63 8.12 -1.80
N PHE A 60 4.53 7.47 -1.07
CA PHE A 60 4.66 7.60 0.37
C PHE A 60 6.12 7.71 0.79
N GLU A 61 6.31 8.17 2.02
CA GLU A 61 7.57 8.16 2.74
C GLU A 61 7.37 7.33 4.01
N PRO A 62 8.21 6.30 4.26
CA PRO A 62 8.20 5.58 5.51
C PRO A 62 8.45 6.55 6.68
N ASP A 63 7.78 6.37 7.81
CA ASP A 63 7.96 7.25 8.99
C ASP A 63 9.45 7.32 9.37
N THR A 64 10.13 8.46 9.16
CA THR A 64 11.61 8.56 9.22
C THR A 64 12.14 9.13 10.53
N SER A 65 11.36 9.11 11.63
CA SER A 65 11.67 9.77 12.91
C SER A 65 13.08 9.55 13.50
N GLN A 66 13.89 8.62 12.99
CA GLN A 66 15.28 8.45 13.41
C GLN A 66 16.35 8.36 12.29
N ASN A 67 16.00 8.29 11.00
CA ASN A 67 16.98 8.02 9.94
C ASN A 67 16.72 8.78 8.63
N GLY A 68 16.81 10.12 8.67
CA GLY A 68 17.46 11.02 7.72
C GLY A 68 17.36 10.87 6.18
N GLY A 69 16.49 10.04 5.62
CA GLY A 69 16.32 9.93 4.18
C GLY A 69 14.91 10.27 3.77
N ASN A 70 14.71 11.45 3.16
CA ASN A 70 13.45 11.82 2.51
C ASN A 70 13.28 10.97 1.23
N HIS A 71 13.13 9.65 1.37
CA HIS A 71 13.05 8.71 0.27
C HIS A 71 11.59 8.43 -0.03
N ARG A 72 11.21 8.60 -1.30
CA ARG A 72 9.86 8.34 -1.79
C ARG A 72 9.78 6.97 -2.45
N TYR A 73 8.66 6.31 -2.21
CA TYR A 73 8.32 5.01 -2.77
C TYR A 73 6.90 5.03 -3.29
N LEU A 74 6.65 4.33 -4.40
CA LEU A 74 5.31 3.97 -4.81
C LEU A 74 4.88 2.71 -4.05
N GLY A 75 3.74 2.77 -3.39
CA GLY A 75 3.20 1.62 -2.66
C GLY A 75 1.69 1.51 -2.72
N ILE A 76 1.19 0.40 -2.17
CA ILE A 76 -0.23 0.15 -1.90
C ILE A 76 -0.36 -0.02 -0.39
N TRP A 77 -1.39 0.59 0.19
CA TRP A 77 -1.70 0.49 1.62
C TRP A 77 -3.21 0.47 1.85
N TYR A 78 -3.63 0.12 3.07
CA TYR A 78 -5.05 0.13 3.42
C TYR A 78 -5.59 1.56 3.42
N TYR A 79 -6.78 1.74 2.83
CA TYR A 79 -7.40 3.07 2.79
C TYR A 79 -7.69 3.61 4.20
N ALA A 80 -8.18 2.75 5.09
CA ALA A 80 -8.51 3.10 6.48
C ALA A 80 -7.28 3.25 7.40
N ASP A 81 -6.12 2.71 7.02
CA ASP A 81 -4.88 2.83 7.77
C ASP A 81 -3.68 3.05 6.82
N PRO A 82 -3.36 4.32 6.51
CA PRO A 82 -2.26 4.66 5.60
C PRO A 82 -0.87 4.22 6.05
N LYS A 83 -0.71 3.80 7.30
CA LYS A 83 0.57 3.31 7.81
C LYS A 83 0.84 1.85 7.48
N THR A 84 -0.19 1.09 7.13
CA THR A 84 -0.06 -0.33 6.80
C THR A 84 0.13 -0.52 5.29
N VAL A 85 1.39 -0.47 4.87
CA VAL A 85 1.81 -0.69 3.48
C VAL A 85 1.91 -2.19 3.18
N VAL A 86 1.28 -2.62 2.10
CA VAL A 86 1.15 -4.04 1.72
C VAL A 86 1.93 -4.40 0.45
N TRP A 87 2.35 -3.41 -0.33
CA TRP A 87 3.17 -3.60 -1.53
C TRP A 87 3.98 -2.34 -1.84
N VAL A 88 5.19 -2.50 -2.38
CA VAL A 88 6.11 -1.41 -2.73
C VAL A 88 6.82 -1.70 -4.06
N ALA A 89 6.67 -0.82 -5.06
CA ALA A 89 7.19 -1.03 -6.41
C ALA A 89 8.72 -0.88 -6.48
N ASN A 90 9.23 0.24 -6.01
CA ASN A 90 10.64 0.64 -6.12
C ASN A 90 11.40 0.44 -4.80
N ARG A 91 11.12 -0.66 -4.09
CA ARG A 91 11.60 -0.89 -2.72
C ARG A 91 13.14 -0.83 -2.57
N ASP A 92 13.88 -1.26 -3.59
CA ASP A 92 15.35 -1.23 -3.61
C ASP A 92 15.93 -0.04 -4.39
N ASN A 93 15.06 0.81 -4.96
CA ASN A 93 15.43 1.98 -5.76
C ASN A 93 14.64 3.21 -5.26
N PRO A 94 14.98 3.78 -4.08
CA PRO A 94 14.29 4.95 -3.54
C PRO A 94 14.45 6.19 -4.44
N ILE A 95 13.44 7.05 -4.41
CA ILE A 95 13.37 8.28 -5.21
C ILE A 95 13.57 9.50 -4.31
N SER A 96 14.19 10.56 -4.84
CA SER A 96 14.24 11.86 -4.15
C SER A 96 12.85 12.53 -4.19
N PRO A 97 12.48 13.36 -3.20
CA PRO A 97 11.14 13.95 -3.14
C PRO A 97 10.79 14.86 -4.31
N GLY A 98 9.50 14.93 -4.64
CA GLY A 98 8.92 16.06 -5.37
C GLY A 98 8.99 16.02 -6.89
N SER A 99 9.50 14.94 -7.49
CA SER A 99 9.51 14.79 -8.96
C SER A 99 9.10 13.41 -9.48
N ALA A 100 8.66 12.53 -8.57
CA ALA A 100 8.26 11.18 -8.93
C ALA A 100 6.87 11.15 -9.57
N VAL A 101 6.72 10.36 -10.63
CA VAL A 101 5.46 10.10 -11.31
C VAL A 101 5.29 8.61 -11.59
N LEU A 102 4.07 8.12 -11.40
CA LEU A 102 3.60 6.83 -11.90
C LEU A 102 2.83 7.09 -13.18
N ALA A 103 3.21 6.42 -14.26
CA ALA A 103 2.57 6.58 -15.57
C ALA A 103 2.69 5.32 -16.42
N ILE A 104 1.88 5.24 -17.48
CA ILE A 104 2.02 4.26 -18.55
C ILE A 104 2.73 4.94 -19.72
N GLU A 105 3.88 4.41 -20.13
CA GLU A 105 4.66 4.96 -21.25
C GLU A 105 4.18 4.50 -22.62
N ASP A 106 4.79 5.03 -23.68
CA ASP A 106 4.41 4.75 -25.07
C ASP A 106 4.52 3.29 -25.47
N ASP A 107 5.46 2.55 -24.87
CA ASP A 107 5.62 1.11 -25.04
C ASP A 107 4.55 0.28 -24.26
N GLY A 108 3.72 0.95 -23.47
CA GLY A 108 2.69 0.37 -22.62
C GLY A 108 3.22 -0.17 -21.29
N ASN A 109 4.48 0.05 -20.91
CA ASN A 109 4.95 -0.33 -19.59
C ASN A 109 4.45 0.63 -18.52
N LEU A 110 4.05 0.08 -17.37
CA LEU A 110 3.82 0.87 -16.17
C LEU A 110 5.18 1.19 -15.56
N VAL A 111 5.45 2.48 -15.32
CA VAL A 111 6.74 2.95 -14.82
C VAL A 111 6.58 3.87 -13.62
N VAL A 112 7.57 3.79 -12.72
CA VAL A 112 7.83 4.84 -11.73
C VAL A 112 9.10 5.55 -12.15
N LYS A 113 9.02 6.86 -12.36
CA LYS A 113 10.16 7.64 -12.87
C LYS A 113 10.18 9.06 -12.31
N ASP A 114 11.33 9.70 -12.44
CA ASP A 114 11.47 11.15 -12.38
C ASP A 114 11.94 11.68 -13.75
N ARG A 115 12.41 12.93 -13.78
CA ARG A 115 12.94 13.55 -15.00
C ARG A 115 14.27 12.95 -15.50
N TYR A 116 14.96 12.15 -14.67
CA TYR A 116 16.31 11.66 -14.93
C TYR A 116 16.35 10.16 -15.23
N ARG A 117 15.54 9.35 -14.55
CA ARG A 117 15.57 7.89 -14.69
C ARG A 117 14.26 7.21 -14.28
N LYS A 118 14.16 5.93 -14.65
CA LYS A 118 13.13 5.01 -14.16
C LYS A 118 13.64 4.25 -12.93
N TYR A 119 12.78 4.07 -11.94
CA TYR A 119 13.05 3.36 -10.68
C TYR A 119 12.32 2.02 -10.60
N PHE A 120 11.24 1.88 -11.37
CA PHE A 120 10.48 0.65 -11.55
C PHE A 120 9.90 0.61 -12.96
N THR A 121 9.81 -0.59 -13.54
CA THR A 121 9.09 -0.87 -14.79
C THR A 121 8.55 -2.29 -14.74
N THR A 122 7.40 -2.53 -15.37
CA THR A 122 6.83 -3.87 -15.52
C THR A 122 7.65 -4.79 -16.42
N GLY A 123 8.51 -4.24 -17.29
CA GLY A 123 9.41 -5.02 -18.15
C GLY A 123 8.69 -5.89 -19.20
N LEU A 124 7.48 -5.51 -19.59
CA LEU A 124 6.67 -6.22 -20.58
C LEU A 124 7.14 -5.90 -22.01
N PRO A 125 6.93 -6.81 -22.97
CA PRO A 125 7.10 -6.51 -24.39
C PRO A 125 6.26 -5.28 -24.80
N PRO A 126 6.77 -4.45 -25.73
CA PRO A 126 6.02 -3.32 -26.25
C PRO A 126 4.68 -3.77 -26.85
N ALA A 127 3.61 -3.03 -26.58
CA ALA A 127 2.28 -3.35 -27.10
C ALA A 127 1.65 -2.16 -27.82
N SER A 128 1.25 -2.37 -29.08
CA SER A 128 0.44 -1.44 -29.85
C SER A 128 -1.02 -1.53 -29.39
N GLY A 129 -1.37 -0.71 -28.39
CA GLY A 129 -2.73 -0.79 -27.87
C GLY A 129 -3.01 0.19 -26.75
N GLY A 130 -2.02 0.59 -25.97
CA GLY A 130 -2.36 1.22 -24.69
C GLY A 130 -2.86 0.16 -23.72
N ARG A 131 -2.50 0.37 -22.47
CA ARG A 131 -2.85 -0.49 -21.34
C ARG A 131 -3.51 0.40 -20.29
N THR A 132 -4.25 -0.23 -19.39
CA THR A 132 -4.91 0.44 -18.27
C THR A 132 -4.47 -0.23 -16.99
N LEU A 133 -3.92 0.55 -16.07
CA LEU A 133 -3.69 0.10 -14.70
C LEU A 133 -5.00 0.24 -13.93
N LYS A 134 -5.36 -0.75 -13.11
CA LYS A 134 -6.51 -0.71 -12.19
C LYS A 134 -6.08 -1.19 -10.80
N LEU A 135 -6.58 -0.52 -9.76
CA LEU A 135 -6.44 -0.97 -8.37
C LEU A 135 -7.73 -1.65 -7.91
N SER A 136 -7.64 -2.94 -7.60
CA SER A 136 -8.76 -3.75 -7.12
C SER A 136 -8.96 -3.65 -5.59
N ASP A 137 -10.17 -3.91 -5.11
CA ASP A 137 -10.48 -4.05 -3.67
C ASP A 137 -9.79 -5.24 -2.99
N THR A 138 -9.17 -6.14 -3.76
CA THR A 138 -8.28 -7.17 -3.23
C THR A 138 -6.88 -6.63 -2.86
N GLY A 139 -6.55 -5.41 -3.28
CA GLY A 139 -5.21 -4.83 -3.17
C GLY A 139 -4.30 -5.18 -4.35
N ASN A 140 -4.84 -5.87 -5.36
CA ASN A 140 -4.13 -6.18 -6.59
C ASN A 140 -4.12 -4.97 -7.53
N ALA A 141 -2.93 -4.57 -7.98
CA ALA A 141 -2.76 -3.62 -9.06
C ALA A 141 -2.54 -4.39 -10.36
N ILE A 142 -3.46 -4.20 -11.31
CA ILE A 142 -3.57 -5.02 -12.51
C ILE A 142 -3.35 -4.12 -13.72
N LEU A 143 -2.45 -4.53 -14.61
CA LEU A 143 -2.30 -3.89 -15.92
C LEU A 143 -3.02 -4.75 -16.95
N GLU A 144 -4.04 -4.19 -17.59
CA GLU A 144 -4.83 -4.83 -18.64
C GLU A 144 -4.46 -4.24 -20.01
N ASP A 145 -4.43 -5.07 -21.04
CA ASP A 145 -4.37 -4.60 -22.42
C ASP A 145 -5.76 -4.15 -22.95
N LYS A 146 -5.81 -3.67 -24.19
CA LYS A 146 -7.06 -3.27 -24.84
C LYS A 146 -8.14 -4.36 -24.91
N SER A 147 -7.76 -5.63 -24.89
CA SER A 147 -8.70 -6.75 -24.92
C SER A 147 -9.28 -7.05 -23.53
N GLY A 148 -8.79 -6.37 -22.49
CA GLY A 148 -9.11 -6.67 -21.10
C GLY A 148 -8.28 -7.84 -20.54
N SER A 149 -7.27 -8.31 -21.27
CA SER A 149 -6.40 -9.39 -20.79
C SER A 149 -5.40 -8.84 -19.78
N VAL A 150 -5.27 -9.52 -18.65
CA VAL A 150 -4.28 -9.18 -17.61
C VAL A 150 -2.88 -9.53 -18.11
N VAL A 151 -2.05 -8.50 -18.29
CA VAL A 151 -0.65 -8.65 -18.75
C VAL A 151 0.37 -8.51 -17.63
N TRP A 152 0.00 -7.89 -16.51
CA TRP A 152 0.82 -7.80 -15.31
C TRP A 152 -0.06 -7.61 -14.06
N SER A 153 0.42 -8.10 -12.92
CA SER A 153 -0.25 -7.99 -11.63
C SER A 153 0.76 -7.85 -10.49
N SER A 154 0.49 -6.95 -9.53
CA SER A 154 1.33 -6.78 -8.34
C SER A 154 1.40 -8.05 -7.48
N PHE A 155 0.34 -8.87 -7.49
CA PHE A 155 0.32 -10.15 -6.79
C PHE A 155 1.35 -11.15 -7.33
N GLY A 156 1.73 -11.04 -8.61
CA GLY A 156 2.82 -11.83 -9.20
C GLY A 156 4.21 -11.40 -8.74
N PHE A 157 4.34 -10.20 -8.17
CA PHE A 157 5.60 -9.60 -7.71
C PHE A 157 5.45 -9.04 -6.29
N PRO A 158 5.22 -9.89 -5.28
CA PRO A 158 4.92 -9.42 -3.93
C PRO A 158 6.15 -8.86 -3.22
N THR A 159 5.92 -8.08 -2.15
CA THR A 159 6.98 -7.60 -1.27
C THR A 159 7.13 -8.50 -0.05
N ASP A 160 6.50 -8.16 1.06
CA ASP A 160 6.61 -8.81 2.37
C ASP A 160 5.25 -9.27 2.92
N THR A 161 4.15 -8.87 2.27
CA THR A 161 2.79 -9.14 2.71
C THR A 161 2.08 -10.11 1.78
N PHE A 162 1.31 -11.03 2.37
CA PHE A 162 0.39 -11.91 1.66
C PHE A 162 -1.05 -11.44 1.91
N LEU A 163 -1.76 -11.05 0.85
CA LEU A 163 -3.14 -10.56 0.94
C LEU A 163 -4.17 -11.65 0.62
N PRO A 164 -5.41 -11.53 1.13
CA PRO A 164 -6.52 -12.37 0.69
C PRO A 164 -6.67 -12.33 -0.84
N GLY A 165 -6.87 -13.51 -1.45
CA GLY A 165 -6.95 -13.66 -2.91
C GLY A 165 -5.61 -13.90 -3.59
N MET A 166 -4.47 -13.73 -2.90
CA MET A 166 -3.18 -14.20 -3.42
C MET A 166 -3.11 -15.73 -3.39
N TYR A 167 -2.39 -16.29 -4.35
CA TYR A 167 -2.01 -17.70 -4.34
C TYR A 167 -0.49 -17.80 -4.19
N MET A 168 -0.03 -18.46 -3.12
CA MET A 168 1.39 -18.63 -2.88
C MET A 168 1.96 -19.64 -3.88
N GLU A 169 2.51 -19.18 -5.00
CA GLU A 169 3.12 -20.06 -5.99
C GLU A 169 4.41 -20.70 -5.47
N LYS A 170 4.88 -21.77 -6.13
CA LYS A 170 6.09 -22.50 -5.71
C LYS A 170 7.34 -21.62 -5.72
N THR A 171 7.41 -20.66 -6.63
CA THR A 171 8.53 -19.73 -6.80
C THR A 171 8.33 -18.40 -6.08
N MET A 172 7.12 -18.15 -5.55
CA MET A 172 6.79 -16.91 -4.85
C MET A 172 7.53 -16.82 -3.53
N LYS A 173 8.03 -15.62 -3.23
CA LYS A 173 8.74 -15.30 -2.00
C LYS A 173 8.21 -13.99 -1.45
N LEU A 174 7.99 -13.94 -0.15
CA LEU A 174 7.75 -12.71 0.59
C LEU A 174 9.04 -12.38 1.33
N THR A 175 9.63 -11.23 1.05
CA THR A 175 10.88 -10.79 1.64
C THR A 175 10.64 -9.57 2.49
N SER A 176 10.98 -9.65 3.78
CA SER A 176 10.76 -8.59 4.77
C SER A 176 11.36 -7.26 4.33
N TRP A 177 10.90 -6.16 4.91
CA TRP A 177 11.62 -4.89 4.88
C TRP A 177 12.96 -5.01 5.64
N LYS A 178 13.91 -4.11 5.38
CA LYS A 178 15.18 -4.04 6.12
C LYS A 178 14.95 -3.58 7.55
N SER A 179 14.03 -2.63 7.74
CA SER A 179 13.60 -2.12 9.03
C SER A 179 12.19 -1.53 8.92
N GLN A 180 11.63 -1.06 10.04
CA GLN A 180 10.35 -0.33 10.04
C GLN A 180 10.36 0.92 9.14
N HIS A 181 11.55 1.48 8.89
CA HIS A 181 11.73 2.76 8.18
C HIS A 181 12.40 2.59 6.81
N ASP A 182 12.72 1.36 6.40
CA ASP A 182 13.39 1.07 5.12
C ASP A 182 12.73 -0.14 4.45
N PRO A 183 11.90 0.08 3.40
CA PRO A 183 11.19 -0.96 2.69
C PRO A 183 12.08 -1.83 1.79
N GLY A 184 13.35 -1.49 1.65
CA GLY A 184 14.33 -2.29 0.90
C GLY A 184 14.33 -3.75 1.31
N THR A 185 14.88 -4.58 0.44
CA THR A 185 14.94 -6.03 0.63
C THR A 185 15.70 -6.38 1.91
N GLY A 186 14.96 -6.94 2.88
CA GLY A 186 15.45 -7.37 4.18
C GLY A 186 15.96 -8.81 4.18
N LYS A 187 16.22 -9.32 5.39
CA LYS A 187 16.90 -10.61 5.57
C LYS A 187 15.97 -11.81 5.66
N PHE A 188 14.70 -11.61 5.98
CA PHE A 188 13.75 -12.70 6.17
C PHE A 188 12.99 -13.00 4.88
N VAL A 189 12.95 -14.27 4.49
CA VAL A 189 12.26 -14.73 3.28
C VAL A 189 11.29 -15.84 3.66
N PHE A 190 9.99 -15.59 3.49
CA PHE A 190 8.93 -16.58 3.61
C PHE A 190 8.56 -17.14 2.24
N GLN A 191 8.58 -18.47 2.11
CA GLN A 191 8.29 -19.16 0.85
C GLN A 191 7.73 -20.56 1.09
N LYS A 192 7.08 -21.14 0.08
CA LYS A 192 6.74 -22.57 0.09
C LYS A 192 8.01 -23.41 0.14
N ASP A 193 7.97 -24.50 0.90
CA ASP A 193 9.03 -25.49 0.90
C ASP A 193 9.11 -26.16 -0.48
N GLN A 194 10.32 -26.33 -0.99
CA GLN A 194 10.56 -26.90 -2.31
C GLN A 194 10.71 -28.43 -2.27
N VAL A 195 10.75 -29.03 -1.07
CA VAL A 195 10.78 -30.49 -0.91
C VAL A 195 9.46 -31.09 -1.38
N PHE A 196 9.55 -32.05 -2.31
CA PHE A 196 8.40 -32.72 -2.92
C PHE A 196 7.51 -33.41 -1.87
N GLY A 197 6.19 -33.32 -2.06
CA GLY A 197 5.18 -34.08 -1.30
C GLY A 197 4.58 -33.37 -0.08
N TYR A 198 5.04 -32.18 0.30
CA TYR A 198 4.50 -31.45 1.46
C TYR A 198 4.16 -29.99 1.14
N ASN A 199 2.95 -29.55 1.53
CA ASN A 199 2.54 -28.14 1.48
C ASN A 199 3.06 -27.36 2.70
N ASN A 200 4.36 -27.47 2.97
CA ASN A 200 4.99 -26.74 4.06
C ASN A 200 5.49 -25.37 3.60
N PHE A 201 5.74 -24.49 4.56
CA PHE A 201 6.31 -23.17 4.39
C PHE A 201 7.58 -23.06 5.21
N THR A 202 8.50 -22.23 4.75
CA THR A 202 9.78 -21.98 5.41
C THR A 202 10.02 -20.49 5.55
N ILE A 203 10.72 -20.12 6.61
CA ILE A 203 11.34 -18.81 6.75
C ILE A 203 12.85 -19.03 6.72
N PHE A 204 13.52 -18.35 5.82
CA PHE A 204 14.98 -18.23 5.82
C PHE A 204 15.37 -16.87 6.40
N THR A 205 16.48 -16.83 7.13
CA THR A 205 17.20 -15.58 7.43
C THR A 205 18.52 -15.63 6.69
N ASP A 206 18.71 -14.69 5.78
CA ASP A 206 19.77 -14.71 4.77
C ASP A 206 19.70 -16.01 3.93
N LYS A 207 20.51 -17.01 4.29
CA LYS A 207 20.54 -18.33 3.63
C LYS A 207 20.38 -19.49 4.61
N LYS A 208 20.05 -19.21 5.87
CA LYS A 208 19.89 -20.21 6.93
C LYS A 208 18.40 -20.43 7.21
N LEU A 209 17.99 -21.69 7.30
CA LEU A 209 16.63 -22.04 7.70
C LEU A 209 16.39 -21.50 9.13
N HIS A 210 15.43 -20.60 9.26
CA HIS A 210 15.01 -20.01 10.52
C HIS A 210 13.81 -20.75 11.11
N TRP A 211 12.85 -21.12 10.25
CA TRP A 211 11.63 -21.83 10.65
C TRP A 211 11.04 -22.65 9.50
N LYS A 212 10.30 -23.71 9.83
CA LYS A 212 9.55 -24.54 8.87
C LYS A 212 8.22 -25.00 9.47
N SER A 213 7.13 -24.92 8.71
CA SER A 213 5.81 -25.43 9.10
C SER A 213 5.79 -26.96 9.12
N GLY A 214 4.88 -27.55 9.90
CA GLY A 214 4.67 -29.01 9.92
C GLY A 214 5.72 -29.81 10.71
N PHE A 215 6.77 -29.20 11.25
CA PHE A 215 7.70 -29.86 12.18
C PHE A 215 7.21 -29.74 13.63
N GLY A 216 6.38 -30.70 14.04
CA GLY A 216 6.15 -31.00 15.45
C GLY A 216 7.20 -31.96 15.99
N LEU A 217 8.45 -31.54 16.21
CA LEU A 217 9.44 -32.34 16.93
C LEU A 217 10.26 -31.46 17.88
N LYS A 218 10.31 -31.93 19.13
CA LYS A 218 11.00 -31.39 20.31
C LYS A 218 12.25 -30.59 19.95
N ALA A 219 12.21 -29.28 20.16
CA ALA A 219 13.41 -28.47 20.16
C ALA A 219 14.39 -29.04 21.19
N ALA A 220 15.48 -29.64 20.71
CA ALA A 220 16.66 -29.87 21.50
C ALA A 220 17.04 -28.53 22.15
N ARG A 221 17.19 -28.55 23.49
CA ARG A 221 17.64 -27.43 24.34
C ARG A 221 18.75 -26.67 23.61
N THR A 222 18.48 -25.44 23.17
CA THR A 222 18.96 -24.23 23.86
C THR A 222 18.00 -23.07 23.59
N ARG A 223 17.24 -22.66 24.60
CA ARG A 223 16.40 -21.44 24.57
C ARG A 223 17.19 -20.24 25.12
N PRO A 224 16.98 -19.04 24.57
CA PRO A 224 16.44 -17.93 25.33
C PRO A 224 14.92 -17.94 25.13
N LYS A 225 14.16 -17.92 26.23
CA LYS A 225 12.69 -17.97 26.20
C LYS A 225 12.15 -16.63 25.68
N CYS A 226 11.71 -16.57 24.43
CA CYS A 226 10.66 -15.61 24.05
C CYS A 226 9.31 -16.23 24.43
N ARG A 227 8.71 -15.73 25.52
CA ARG A 227 7.36 -16.09 25.95
C ARG A 227 6.40 -15.11 25.29
N TRP A 228 5.67 -15.56 24.28
CA TRP A 228 4.49 -14.85 23.79
C TRP A 228 3.50 -14.76 24.95
N LYS A 229 3.33 -13.57 25.55
CA LYS A 229 2.14 -13.26 26.34
C LYS A 229 1.01 -13.06 25.34
N GLN A 230 0.02 -13.94 25.38
CA GLN A 230 -1.25 -13.75 24.68
C GLN A 230 -1.82 -12.39 25.09
N SER A 231 -2.08 -11.54 24.09
CA SER A 231 -2.87 -10.33 24.25
C SER A 231 -4.31 -10.73 24.61
N THR A 232 -4.79 -10.07 25.64
CA THR A 232 -6.03 -10.30 26.35
C THR A 232 -7.26 -10.24 25.43
N CYS A 233 -8.09 -11.29 25.50
CA CYS A 233 -9.44 -11.30 24.95
C CYS A 233 -10.33 -10.53 25.95
N TYR A 234 -10.91 -9.39 25.55
CA TYR A 234 -11.87 -8.68 26.39
C TYR A 234 -13.15 -9.51 26.48
N ARG A 235 -13.46 -10.00 27.68
CA ARG A 235 -14.76 -10.56 28.03
C ARG A 235 -15.51 -9.47 28.78
N THR A 236 -16.54 -8.89 28.17
CA THR A 236 -17.53 -8.10 28.92
C THR A 236 -18.22 -9.02 29.92
N ARG A 237 -18.37 -8.56 31.16
CA ARG A 237 -19.41 -9.06 32.07
C ARG A 237 -19.99 -7.91 32.88
N PRO A 238 -21.28 -8.03 33.26
CA PRO A 238 -22.09 -6.94 33.77
C PRO A 238 -21.93 -6.77 35.29
N ASP A 239 -22.10 -5.51 35.69
CA ASP A 239 -22.55 -4.93 36.96
C ASP A 239 -22.48 -5.67 38.30
N ASN A 240 -22.13 -4.82 39.27
CA ASN A 240 -22.49 -4.79 40.69
C ASN A 240 -21.73 -5.66 41.69
N GLY A 241 -21.07 -4.96 42.63
CA GLY A 241 -20.77 -5.51 43.95
C GLY A 241 -19.58 -4.88 44.68
N SER A 242 -19.79 -3.69 45.25
CA SER A 242 -19.22 -3.18 46.51
C SER A 242 -17.70 -3.25 46.82
N LEU A 243 -17.17 -2.03 47.01
CA LEU A 243 -16.02 -1.61 47.82
C LEU A 243 -15.64 -2.49 49.03
N SER A 244 -14.34 -2.74 49.24
CA SER A 244 -13.58 -2.22 50.40
C SER A 244 -12.06 -2.48 50.26
N ALA A 245 -11.26 -1.55 50.79
CA ALA A 245 -9.80 -1.53 50.80
C ALA A 245 -9.17 -2.48 51.84
N ARG A 246 -7.90 -2.86 51.65
CA ARG A 246 -6.79 -2.57 52.59
C ARG A 246 -5.44 -3.13 52.10
N ASP A 247 -4.41 -2.35 52.46
CA ASP A 247 -2.99 -2.56 52.24
C ASP A 247 -2.41 -3.76 53.00
N ALA A 248 -1.45 -4.43 52.36
CA ALA A 248 -0.11 -4.78 52.85
C ALA A 248 0.70 -5.43 51.71
#